data_AF-A0A928DXK7-F1
#
_entry.id   AF-A0A928DXK7-F1
#
_cell.length_a   1.000
_cell.length_b   1.000
_cell.length_c   1.000
_cell.angle_alpha   90.00
_cell.angle_beta   90.00
_cell.angle_gamma   90.00
#
_symmetry.space_group_name_H-M   'P 1'
#
loop_
_entity.id
_entity.type
_entity.pdbx_description
1 polymer ?
#
loop_
_entity_poly.entity_id
_entity_poly.type
_entity_poly.pdbx_seq_one_letter_code
_entity_poly.pdbx_strand_id
1 'polypeptide(L)'
;MISSIIIQFDRQPHEFQPLETITGTFRLVDVDLEEVSQIEFSTLWFTEGKGDEDLGIVFFTELDRMNGLLRKMPERAVNEEDAAGRMTVQAQPEGNYVLPNQEEADGRSFRFSVKLPASPLSYLGKILKIHWCVRVRLFRKNGREVKSERMFQVGKVPQVQVDLN
;
A
#
# COMPACT_ATOMS: atom_id res chain seq x y z
N MET A 1 -14.47 9.63 19.29
CA MET A 1 -14.67 9.22 17.88
C MET A 1 -13.92 7.93 17.64
N ILE A 2 -14.31 7.13 16.63
CA ILE A 2 -13.65 5.85 16.32
C ILE A 2 -12.65 6.11 15.20
N SER A 3 -11.37 6.17 15.54
CA SER A 3 -10.32 6.37 14.54
C SER A 3 -10.23 5.16 13.61
N SER A 4 -10.11 5.41 12.31
CA SER A 4 -10.05 4.37 11.28
C SER A 4 -9.07 4.74 10.16
N ILE A 5 -8.74 3.76 9.32
CA ILE A 5 -7.85 3.95 8.17
C ILE A 5 -8.56 3.42 6.93
N ILE A 6 -8.78 4.30 5.94
CA ILE A 6 -9.40 3.95 4.66
C ILE A 6 -8.29 3.75 3.64
N ILE A 7 -8.27 2.59 2.97
CA ILE A 7 -7.32 2.27 1.90
C ILE A 7 -8.11 2.08 0.60
N GLN A 8 -7.67 2.72 -0.48
CA GLN A 8 -8.28 2.71 -1.81
C GLN A 8 -7.19 2.47 -2.88
N PHE A 9 -7.49 1.67 -3.90
CA PHE A 9 -6.67 1.56 -5.11
C PHE A 9 -7.21 2.51 -6.19
N ASP A 10 -6.34 3.06 -7.04
CA ASP A 10 -6.78 3.93 -8.14
C ASP A 10 -7.56 3.16 -9.23
N ARG A 11 -7.29 1.85 -9.38
CA ARG A 11 -7.95 0.97 -10.36
C ARG A 11 -8.92 -0.02 -9.70
N GLN A 12 -10.05 -0.26 -10.37
CA GLN A 12 -10.90 -1.44 -10.17
C GLN A 12 -11.02 -2.26 -11.48
N PRO A 13 -11.22 -3.59 -11.42
CA PRO A 13 -11.21 -4.43 -10.21
C PRO A 13 -9.81 -4.49 -9.58
N HIS A 14 -9.73 -4.94 -8.31
CA HIS A 14 -8.47 -5.10 -7.58
C HIS A 14 -7.73 -6.39 -7.99
N GLU A 15 -7.67 -6.65 -9.29
CA GLU A 15 -6.90 -7.74 -9.90
C GLU A 15 -5.72 -7.12 -10.62
N PHE A 16 -4.52 -7.60 -10.31
CA PHE A 16 -3.27 -7.06 -10.84
C PHE A 16 -2.41 -8.18 -11.44
N GLN A 17 -1.58 -7.87 -12.42
CA GLN A 17 -0.66 -8.84 -13.00
C GLN A 17 0.66 -8.91 -12.22
N PRO A 18 1.39 -10.03 -12.26
CA PRO A 18 2.77 -10.07 -11.78
C PRO A 18 3.61 -9.02 -12.50
N LEU A 19 4.56 -8.41 -11.79
CA LEU A 19 5.35 -7.27 -12.29
C LEU A 19 4.52 -6.01 -12.65
N GLU A 20 3.24 -5.92 -12.27
CA GLU A 20 2.47 -4.67 -12.36
C GLU A 20 2.83 -3.71 -11.21
N THR A 21 2.62 -2.41 -11.40
CA THR A 21 2.69 -1.42 -10.31
C THR A 21 1.28 -1.15 -9.79
N ILE A 22 1.03 -1.40 -8.51
CA ILE A 22 -0.23 -1.00 -7.86
C ILE A 22 -0.10 0.42 -7.30
N THR A 23 -1.13 1.24 -7.49
CA THR A 23 -1.19 2.61 -6.97
C THR A 23 -2.52 2.87 -6.27
N GLY A 24 -2.50 3.83 -5.36
CA GLY A 24 -3.70 4.22 -4.61
C GLY A 24 -3.39 5.19 -3.49
N THR A 25 -4.34 5.32 -2.57
CA THR A 25 -4.27 6.20 -1.41
C THR A 25 -4.65 5.49 -0.12
N PHE A 26 -4.19 6.03 1.00
CA PHE A 26 -4.83 5.79 2.29
C PHE A 26 -5.01 7.08 3.08
N ARG A 27 -6.08 7.13 3.87
CA ARG A 27 -6.42 8.27 4.73
C ARG A 27 -6.70 7.83 6.16
N LEU A 28 -6.19 8.60 7.11
CA LEU A 28 -6.48 8.50 8.54
C LEU A 28 -7.75 9.30 8.86
N VAL A 29 -8.78 8.66 9.40
CA VAL A 29 -10.07 9.29 9.73
C VAL A 29 -10.26 9.30 11.24
N ASP A 30 -10.72 10.43 11.79
CA ASP A 30 -10.87 10.68 13.23
C ASP A 30 -9.60 10.35 14.05
N VAL A 31 -8.43 10.57 13.46
CA VAL A 31 -7.12 10.45 14.10
C VAL A 31 -6.65 11.83 14.55
N ASP A 32 -6.43 11.97 15.85
CA ASP A 32 -5.54 12.99 16.39
C ASP A 32 -4.10 12.57 16.08
N LEU A 33 -3.42 13.35 15.24
CA LEU A 33 -2.04 13.10 14.87
C LEU A 33 -1.09 13.26 16.06
N GLU A 34 -1.44 14.01 17.12
CA GLU A 34 -0.58 14.21 18.30
C GLU A 34 -0.47 12.95 19.17
N GLU A 35 -1.48 12.08 19.14
CA GLU A 35 -1.42 10.77 19.79
C GLU A 35 -0.61 9.74 18.99
N VAL A 36 -0.34 9.97 17.70
CA VAL A 36 0.37 9.02 16.83
C VAL A 36 1.86 8.99 17.19
N SER A 37 2.41 7.80 17.37
CA SER A 37 3.84 7.55 17.52
C SER A 37 4.49 7.05 16.24
N GLN A 38 3.77 6.25 15.44
CA GLN A 38 4.30 5.63 14.22
C GLN A 38 3.16 5.26 13.28
N ILE A 39 3.37 5.40 11.97
CA ILE A 39 2.53 4.80 10.94
C ILE A 39 3.41 3.83 10.15
N GLU A 40 2.86 2.68 9.77
CA GLU A 40 3.51 1.74 8.89
C GLU A 40 2.62 1.46 7.68
N PHE A 41 3.25 1.37 6.51
CA PHE A 41 2.64 0.85 5.30
C PHE A 41 3.35 -0.45 4.91
N SER A 42 2.59 -1.46 4.52
CA SER A 42 3.12 -2.71 3.98
C SER A 42 2.28 -3.24 2.82
N THR A 43 2.94 -3.64 1.72
CA THR A 43 2.37 -4.55 0.72
C THR A 43 2.95 -5.92 1.00
N LEU A 44 2.09 -6.90 1.24
CA LEU A 44 2.49 -8.24 1.63
C LEU A 44 1.55 -9.30 1.07
N TRP A 45 2.03 -10.54 1.08
CA TRP A 45 1.21 -11.74 0.94
C TRP A 45 1.35 -12.62 2.17
N PHE A 46 0.35 -13.47 2.42
CA PHE A 46 0.39 -14.49 3.44
C PHE A 46 -0.36 -15.75 3.00
N THR A 47 -0.03 -16.90 3.59
CA THR A 47 -0.80 -18.14 3.41
C THR A 47 -1.87 -18.31 4.47
N GLU A 48 -2.98 -18.96 4.10
CA GLU A 48 -4.04 -19.40 5.01
C GLU A 48 -4.38 -20.86 4.66
N GLY A 49 -4.45 -21.77 5.63
CA GLY A 49 -4.76 -23.17 5.32
C GLY A 49 -4.45 -24.19 6.42
N LYS A 50 -4.34 -25.46 6.02
CA LYS A 50 -3.82 -26.53 6.89
C LYS A 50 -2.31 -26.65 6.75
N GLY A 51 -1.58 -26.36 7.82
CA GLY A 51 -0.12 -26.39 7.86
C GLY A 51 0.40 -25.12 8.54
N ASP A 52 1.63 -24.75 8.23
CA ASP A 52 2.24 -23.51 8.71
C ASP A 52 1.76 -22.30 7.90
N GLU A 53 1.52 -21.19 8.59
CA GLU A 53 1.28 -19.89 7.97
C GLU A 53 2.63 -19.21 7.66
N ASP A 54 2.76 -18.70 6.43
CA ASP A 54 3.94 -18.00 5.92
C ASP A 54 3.54 -16.59 5.45
N LEU A 55 4.48 -15.64 5.48
CA LEU A 55 4.24 -14.23 5.17
C LEU A 55 5.46 -13.62 4.47
N GLY A 56 5.23 -13.06 3.27
CA GLY A 56 6.23 -12.31 2.53
C GLY A 56 5.89 -10.82 2.41
N ILE A 57 6.78 -9.97 2.92
CA ILE A 57 6.70 -8.52 2.74
C ILE A 57 7.35 -8.15 1.41
N VAL A 58 6.59 -7.57 0.49
CA VAL A 58 7.10 -7.04 -0.80
C VAL A 58 7.65 -5.63 -0.63
N PHE A 59 6.94 -4.81 0.15
CA PHE A 59 7.36 -3.45 0.46
C PHE A 59 6.89 -3.09 1.86
N PHE A 60 7.75 -2.38 2.59
CA PHE A 60 7.47 -1.85 3.92
C PHE A 60 8.13 -0.48 4.05
N THR A 61 7.41 0.46 4.64
CA THR A 61 8.00 1.71 5.13
C THR A 61 7.27 2.16 6.40
N GLU A 62 8.05 2.72 7.31
CA GLU A 62 7.56 3.51 8.42
C GLU A 62 7.43 4.96 7.95
N LEU A 63 6.44 5.68 8.45
CA LEU A 63 6.28 7.11 8.27
C LEU A 63 6.34 7.76 9.66
N ASP A 64 7.34 8.61 9.86
CA ASP A 64 7.47 9.42 11.07
C ASP A 64 6.80 10.79 10.85
N ARG A 65 6.29 11.35 11.95
CA ARG A 65 5.56 12.61 12.04
C ARG A 65 6.34 13.82 11.48
N MET A 66 7.68 13.73 11.45
CA MET A 66 8.58 14.78 10.92
C MET A 66 9.08 14.53 9.49
N ASN A 67 9.03 13.28 8.98
CA ASN A 67 9.75 12.85 7.77
C ASN A 67 8.78 12.28 6.71
N GLY A 68 8.08 13.17 6.02
CA GLY A 68 7.01 12.82 5.08
C GLY A 68 7.27 11.75 3.99
N LEU A 69 8.34 11.68 3.20
CA LEU A 69 9.68 12.30 3.21
C LEU A 69 10.73 11.68 4.16
N LEU A 70 10.95 10.35 4.08
CA LEU A 70 12.15 9.74 3.44
C LEU A 70 12.55 8.34 3.96
N ARG A 71 12.63 7.35 3.05
CA ARG A 71 13.84 6.49 2.98
C ARG A 71 14.23 5.97 1.58
N LYS A 72 13.87 6.74 0.56
CA LYS A 72 14.51 6.89 -0.77
C LYS A 72 13.62 7.81 -1.61
N MET A 73 13.92 9.10 -1.66
CA MET A 73 13.55 9.87 -2.84
C MET A 73 14.39 9.31 -4.01
N PRO A 74 13.82 9.07 -5.19
CA PRO A 74 14.61 8.66 -6.34
C PRO A 74 15.61 9.75 -6.68
N GLU A 75 16.85 9.35 -6.96
CA GLU A 75 18.04 10.21 -7.02
C GLU A 75 18.11 11.12 -8.27
N ARG A 76 17.01 11.20 -9.03
CA ARG A 76 16.87 11.99 -10.25
C ARG A 76 15.53 12.70 -10.30
N ALA A 77 15.51 13.94 -9.82
CA ALA A 77 14.66 14.94 -10.43
C ALA A 77 15.25 15.23 -11.83
N VAL A 78 14.56 14.80 -12.88
CA VAL A 78 14.94 15.17 -14.25
C VAL A 78 14.44 16.59 -14.48
N ASN A 79 15.36 17.51 -14.76
CA ASN A 79 15.02 18.88 -15.11
C ASN A 79 14.53 18.91 -16.57
N GLU A 80 13.21 18.85 -16.78
CA GLU A 80 12.62 19.19 -18.07
C GLU A 80 12.16 20.65 -18.05
N GLU A 81 12.78 21.45 -18.91
CA GLU A 81 12.40 22.83 -19.16
C GLU A 81 11.22 22.81 -20.15
N ASP A 82 10.07 23.37 -19.77
CA ASP A 82 8.95 23.46 -20.70
C ASP A 82 9.26 24.46 -21.83
N ALA A 83 8.51 24.39 -22.94
CA ALA A 83 8.73 25.26 -24.09
C ALA A 83 8.51 26.77 -23.82
N ALA A 84 8.14 27.15 -22.59
CA ALA A 84 7.98 28.53 -22.12
C ALA A 84 9.04 28.92 -21.06
N GLY A 85 10.06 28.11 -20.82
CA GLY A 85 11.11 28.37 -19.83
C GLY A 85 10.64 28.28 -18.38
N ARG A 86 9.52 27.58 -18.13
CA ARG A 86 8.98 27.40 -16.77
C ARG A 86 9.43 26.04 -16.23
N MET A 87 9.94 26.07 -15.00
CA MET A 87 10.36 24.88 -14.27
C MET A 87 9.12 24.11 -13.77
N THR A 88 8.65 23.12 -14.54
CA THR A 88 7.55 22.23 -14.13
C THR A 88 8.08 21.00 -13.39
N VAL A 89 8.23 21.13 -12.06
CA VAL A 89 8.57 19.98 -11.21
C VAL A 89 7.34 19.07 -11.04
N GLN A 90 7.11 18.19 -12.01
CA GLN A 90 6.19 17.04 -11.89
C GLN A 90 6.98 15.73 -11.75
N ALA A 91 7.87 15.69 -10.74
CA ALA A 91 8.60 14.48 -10.40
C ALA A 91 7.65 13.43 -9.78
N GLN A 92 7.05 12.58 -10.63
CA GLN A 92 6.47 11.32 -10.16
C GLN A 92 7.63 10.45 -9.64
N PRO A 93 7.60 9.95 -8.39
CA PRO A 93 8.73 9.21 -7.87
C PRO A 93 8.84 7.85 -8.57
N GLU A 94 10.02 7.51 -9.08
CA GLU A 94 10.29 6.16 -9.58
C GLU A 94 10.31 5.12 -8.45
N GLY A 95 9.78 3.93 -8.74
CA GLY A 95 9.85 2.76 -7.85
C GLY A 95 8.74 2.68 -6.80
N ASN A 96 9.07 2.09 -5.65
CA ASN A 96 8.14 1.86 -4.55
C ASN A 96 8.20 3.03 -3.58
N TYR A 97 7.05 3.67 -3.29
CA TYR A 97 6.98 4.82 -2.39
C TYR A 97 5.65 4.91 -1.66
N VAL A 98 5.67 5.65 -0.55
CA VAL A 98 4.51 6.26 0.09
C VAL A 98 4.88 7.71 0.37
N LEU A 99 4.01 8.66 0.00
CA LEU A 99 4.23 10.10 0.20
C LEU A 99 2.92 10.79 0.63
N PRO A 100 2.98 11.94 1.32
CA PRO A 100 1.78 12.70 1.66
C PRO A 100 1.07 13.16 0.40
N ASN A 101 -0.26 13.03 0.36
CA ASN A 101 -1.06 13.47 -0.77
C ASN A 101 -1.09 15.00 -0.83
N GLN A 102 -0.39 15.60 -1.80
CA GLN A 102 -0.22 17.05 -1.92
C GLN A 102 -1.54 17.78 -2.22
N GLU A 103 -2.57 17.07 -2.69
CA GLU A 103 -3.91 17.62 -2.93
C GLU A 103 -4.69 17.88 -1.63
N GLU A 104 -4.25 17.32 -0.49
CA GLU A 104 -5.00 17.35 0.77
C GLU A 104 -4.14 17.89 1.93
N ALA A 105 -4.38 19.16 2.30
CA ALA A 105 -3.58 19.90 3.28
C ALA A 105 -3.73 19.44 4.75
N ASP A 106 -4.49 18.38 5.05
CA ASP A 106 -4.78 17.95 6.43
C ASP A 106 -3.70 17.04 7.05
N GLY A 107 -2.70 16.63 6.27
CA GLY A 107 -1.60 15.76 6.70
C GLY A 107 -2.02 14.33 7.08
N ARG A 108 -3.26 13.92 6.77
CA ARG A 108 -3.82 12.60 7.11
C ARG A 108 -3.92 11.67 5.90
N SER A 109 -3.48 12.12 4.73
CA SER A 109 -3.69 11.46 3.45
C SER A 109 -2.37 11.19 2.73
N PHE A 110 -2.25 10.01 2.15
CA PHE A 110 -1.01 9.50 1.57
C PHE A 110 -1.28 8.76 0.27
N ARG A 111 -0.43 8.96 -0.74
CA ARG A 111 -0.43 8.22 -2.00
C ARG A 111 0.69 7.18 -1.99
N PHE A 112 0.42 5.98 -2.51
CA PHE A 112 1.38 4.90 -2.61
C PHE A 112 1.54 4.38 -4.05
N SER A 113 2.71 3.81 -4.31
CA SER A 113 3.06 3.06 -5.52
C SER A 113 3.92 1.87 -5.12
N VAL A 114 3.59 0.67 -5.58
CA VAL A 114 4.38 -0.54 -5.32
C VAL A 114 4.42 -1.45 -6.55
N LYS A 115 5.63 -1.72 -7.05
CA LYS A 115 5.90 -2.77 -8.03
C LYS A 115 5.75 -4.14 -7.40
N LEU A 116 4.84 -4.95 -7.94
CA LEU A 116 4.66 -6.34 -7.55
C LEU A 116 5.83 -7.21 -8.07
N PRO A 117 6.21 -8.28 -7.34
CA PRO A 117 7.14 -9.29 -7.86
C PRO A 117 6.48 -10.17 -8.94
N ALA A 118 7.26 -11.09 -9.49
CA ALA A 118 6.74 -12.13 -10.39
C ALA A 118 5.95 -13.23 -9.66
N SER A 119 6.14 -13.37 -8.34
CA SER A 119 5.58 -14.44 -7.50
C SER A 119 5.54 -14.01 -6.02
N PRO A 120 4.71 -14.66 -5.18
CA PRO A 120 3.71 -15.68 -5.52
C PRO A 120 2.48 -15.11 -6.22
N LEU A 121 1.73 -15.97 -6.92
CA LEU A 121 0.40 -15.62 -7.42
C LEU A 121 -0.63 -15.77 -6.29
N SER A 122 -1.76 -15.07 -6.40
CA SER A 122 -2.92 -15.35 -5.57
C SER A 122 -3.46 -16.74 -5.87
N TYR A 123 -3.89 -17.45 -4.82
CA TYR A 123 -4.39 -18.81 -4.92
C TYR A 123 -5.52 -19.02 -3.91
N LEU A 124 -6.64 -19.60 -4.34
CA LEU A 124 -7.82 -19.84 -3.49
C LEU A 124 -8.15 -21.33 -3.48
N GLY A 125 -7.20 -22.16 -3.07
CA GLY A 125 -7.36 -23.60 -2.95
C GLY A 125 -8.16 -24.02 -1.71
N LYS A 126 -8.53 -25.31 -1.65
CA LYS A 126 -9.27 -25.90 -0.53
C LYS A 126 -8.41 -26.21 0.71
N ILE A 127 -7.10 -26.38 0.53
CA ILE A 127 -6.15 -26.76 1.59
C ILE A 127 -5.21 -25.60 1.95
N LEU A 128 -4.84 -24.80 0.95
CA LEU A 128 -3.97 -23.65 1.05
C LEU A 128 -4.55 -22.51 0.21
N LYS A 129 -4.45 -21.29 0.71
CA LYS A 129 -4.70 -20.04 -0.01
C LYS A 129 -3.47 -19.16 0.07
N ILE A 130 -3.31 -18.26 -0.90
CA ILE A 130 -2.32 -17.18 -0.89
C ILE A 130 -3.09 -15.88 -1.07
N HIS A 131 -3.10 -15.07 -0.01
CA HIS A 131 -3.78 -13.78 0.05
C HIS A 131 -2.77 -12.64 -0.14
N TRP A 132 -3.20 -11.58 -0.80
CA TRP A 132 -2.41 -10.37 -1.03
C TRP A 132 -3.15 -9.17 -0.44
N CYS A 133 -2.44 -8.32 0.31
CA CYS A 133 -3.02 -7.09 0.83
C CYS A 133 -2.04 -5.92 0.88
N VAL A 134 -2.61 -4.71 0.76
CA VAL A 134 -2.01 -3.51 1.35
C VAL A 134 -2.54 -3.40 2.77
N ARG A 135 -1.62 -3.24 3.74
CA ARG A 135 -1.90 -3.09 5.16
C ARG A 135 -1.28 -1.80 5.67
N VAL A 136 -2.08 -1.02 6.38
CA VAL A 136 -1.62 0.16 7.13
C VAL A 136 -1.86 -0.08 8.62
N ARG A 137 -0.82 0.14 9.42
CA ARG A 137 -0.89 0.12 10.89
C ARG A 137 -0.56 1.51 11.41
N LEU A 138 -1.32 1.97 12.40
CA LEU A 138 -1.07 3.20 13.13
C LEU A 138 -0.91 2.85 14.60
N PHE A 139 0.22 3.23 15.17
CA PHE A 139 0.52 3.06 16.58
C PHE A 139 0.39 4.41 17.29
N ARG A 140 -0.25 4.39 18.46
CA ARG A 140 -0.35 5.55 19.33
C ARG A 140 0.70 5.50 20.44
N LYS A 141 1.07 6.67 20.95
CA LYS A 141 1.90 6.88 22.14
C LYS A 141 1.37 6.18 23.40
N ASN A 142 0.07 5.87 23.46
CA ASN A 142 -0.57 5.10 24.53
C ASN A 142 -0.56 3.57 24.30
N GLY A 143 0.15 3.07 23.30
CA GLY A 143 0.29 1.65 22.97
C GLY A 143 -0.87 1.05 22.17
N ARG A 144 -1.92 1.81 21.83
CA ARG A 144 -3.03 1.30 20.99
C ARG A 144 -2.66 1.27 19.51
N GLU A 145 -3.05 0.20 18.83
CA GLU A 145 -2.96 0.04 17.38
C GLU A 145 -4.31 0.32 16.71
N VAL A 146 -4.29 0.94 15.53
CA VAL A 146 -5.38 0.94 14.56
C VAL A 146 -4.85 0.31 13.27
N LYS A 147 -5.48 -0.77 12.80
CA LYS A 147 -5.08 -1.51 11.60
C LYS A 147 -6.16 -1.46 10.53
N SER A 148 -5.77 -1.36 9.27
CA SER A 148 -6.66 -1.58 8.12
C SER A 148 -5.94 -2.36 7.03
N GLU A 149 -6.66 -3.24 6.36
CA GLU A 149 -6.17 -4.17 5.33
C GLU A 149 -7.10 -4.12 4.12
N ARG A 150 -6.51 -3.94 2.93
CA ARG A 150 -7.23 -4.00 1.66
C ARG A 150 -6.68 -5.14 0.83
N MET A 151 -7.48 -6.20 0.70
CA MET A 151 -7.18 -7.36 -0.13
C MET A 151 -7.21 -7.01 -1.63
N PHE A 152 -6.34 -7.66 -2.38
CA PHE A 152 -6.31 -7.65 -3.86
C PHE A 152 -5.87 -9.03 -4.37
N GLN A 153 -5.90 -9.22 -5.70
CA GLN A 153 -5.42 -10.45 -6.35
C GLN A 153 -4.25 -10.17 -7.29
N VAL A 154 -3.35 -11.15 -7.40
CA VAL A 154 -2.17 -11.12 -8.28
C VAL A 154 -2.20 -12.34 -9.21
N GLY A 155 -2.19 -12.08 -10.52
CA GLY A 155 -2.38 -13.09 -11.55
C GLY A 155 -3.85 -13.52 -11.72
N LYS A 156 -4.08 -14.44 -12.65
CA LYS A 156 -5.41 -15.03 -12.87
C LYS A 156 -5.65 -16.14 -11.84
N VAL A 157 -6.49 -15.87 -10.84
CA VAL A 157 -6.92 -16.90 -9.89
C VAL A 157 -7.95 -17.80 -10.57
N PRO A 158 -7.70 -19.12 -10.72
CA PRO A 158 -8.73 -20.03 -11.22
C PRO A 158 -9.84 -20.12 -10.17
N GLN A 159 -11.05 -19.67 -10.51
CA GLN A 159 -12.21 -19.97 -9.68
C GLN A 159 -12.47 -21.47 -9.78
N VAL A 160 -12.18 -22.20 -8.69
CA VAL A 160 -12.55 -23.62 -8.58
C VAL A 160 -14.06 -23.67 -8.46
N GLN A 161 -14.73 -23.90 -9.59
CA GLN A 161 -16.14 -24.28 -9.60
C GLN A 161 -16.27 -25.57 -8.80
N VAL A 162 -16.92 -25.47 -7.64
CA VAL A 162 -17.34 -26.64 -6.88
C VAL A 162 -18.70 -27.01 -7.40
N ASP A 163 -18.74 -27.92 -8.38
CA ASP A 163 -19.98 -28.57 -8.78
C ASP A 163 -20.55 -29.29 -7.54
N LEU A 164 -21.68 -28.80 -7.05
CA LEU A 164 -22.47 -29.47 -6.04
C LEU A 164 -23.28 -30.55 -6.75
N ASN A 165 -22.87 -31.78 -6.50
CA ASN A 165 -23.45 -33.03 -7.00
C ASN A 165 -24.81 -33.33 -6.35
#